data_AF-A0A396GGY8-F1
#
_entry.id   AF-A0A396GGY8-F1
#
_cell.length_a   1.000
_cell.length_b   1.000
_cell.length_c   1.000
_cell.angle_alpha   90.00
_cell.angle_beta   90.00
_cell.angle_gamma   90.00
#
_symmetry.space_group_name_H-M   'P 1'
#
loop_
_entity.id
_entity.type
_entity.pdbx_description
1 polymer ?
#
loop_
_entity_poly.entity_id
_entity_poly.type
_entity_poly.pdbx_seq_one_letter_code
_entity_poly.pdbx_strand_id
1 'polypeptide(L)'
;MKKDITSQARMEEMKWVDKINEEINNSCSSIPDEIEKWKKRSIYKVPSRLKELNKNVYKPQKISFGPYHHGEEHLMAMEEYKHRALIHFLKECKKPIELFVQRLDQVVHEPAT
;
A
#
# COMPACT_ATOMS: atom_id res chain seq x y z
N MET A 1 32.37 8.91 -12.51
CA MET A 1 32.01 7.70 -11.76
C MET A 1 30.63 7.94 -11.15
N LYS A 2 29.56 7.64 -11.91
CA LYS A 2 28.15 7.77 -11.51
C LYS A 2 27.46 6.42 -11.74
N LYS A 3 27.96 5.40 -11.08
CA LYS A 3 27.04 4.38 -10.57
C LYS A 3 26.55 5.03 -9.26
N ASP A 4 25.30 4.95 -8.80
CA ASP A 4 24.93 3.84 -7.92
C ASP A 4 23.50 4.01 -7.33
N ILE A 5 22.76 5.11 -7.57
CA ILE A 5 21.48 5.35 -6.85
C ILE A 5 20.31 4.57 -7.47
N THR A 6 20.15 4.60 -8.81
CA THR A 6 19.04 3.91 -9.50
C THR A 6 19.20 2.38 -9.45
N SER A 7 20.43 1.89 -9.45
CA SER A 7 20.72 0.46 -9.30
C SER A 7 20.39 -0.02 -7.89
N GLN A 8 20.72 0.77 -6.86
CA GLN A 8 20.47 0.39 -5.49
C GLN A 8 18.97 0.33 -5.15
N ALA A 9 18.20 1.34 -5.56
CA ALA A 9 16.75 1.35 -5.36
C ALA A 9 16.06 0.13 -5.99
N ARG A 10 16.46 -0.25 -7.22
CA ARG A 10 15.94 -1.46 -7.86
C ARG A 10 16.31 -2.75 -7.13
N MET A 11 17.52 -2.82 -6.58
CA MET A 11 17.94 -4.00 -5.79
C MET A 11 17.15 -4.10 -4.48
N GLU A 12 16.83 -2.98 -3.83
CA GLU A 12 16.01 -2.95 -2.62
C GLU A 12 14.56 -3.36 -2.92
N GLU A 13 14.01 -2.93 -4.05
CA GLU A 13 12.70 -3.34 -4.54
C GLU A 13 12.62 -4.85 -4.82
N MET A 14 13.62 -5.42 -5.51
CA MET A 14 13.67 -6.86 -5.77
C MET A 14 13.76 -7.67 -4.47
N LYS A 15 14.60 -7.25 -3.53
CA LYS A 15 14.67 -7.90 -2.20
C LYS A 15 13.34 -7.84 -1.45
N TRP A 16 12.62 -6.73 -1.58
CA TRP A 16 11.31 -6.59 -0.96
C TRP A 16 10.28 -7.51 -1.61
N VAL A 17 10.26 -7.61 -2.95
CA VAL A 17 9.42 -8.54 -3.71
C VAL A 17 9.65 -10.00 -3.27
N ASP A 18 10.90 -10.43 -3.16
CA ASP A 18 11.25 -11.79 -2.73
C ASP A 18 10.70 -12.10 -1.33
N LYS A 19 10.87 -11.16 -0.39
CA LYS A 19 10.34 -11.28 0.97
C LYS A 19 8.81 -11.45 0.97
N ILE A 20 8.09 -10.66 0.19
CA ILE A 20 6.63 -10.76 0.13
C ILE A 20 6.18 -12.11 -0.46
N ASN A 21 6.87 -12.61 -1.48
CA ASN A 21 6.59 -13.91 -2.07
C ASN A 21 6.75 -15.05 -1.03
N GLU A 22 7.79 -14.99 -0.19
CA GLU A 22 7.97 -15.94 0.92
C GLU A 22 6.80 -15.90 1.92
N GLU A 23 6.38 -14.70 2.32
CA GLU A 23 5.28 -14.52 3.28
C GLU A 23 3.92 -14.97 2.73
N ILE A 24 3.66 -14.77 1.44
CA ILE A 24 2.47 -15.27 0.75
C ILE A 24 2.40 -16.80 0.84
N ASN A 25 3.51 -17.49 0.61
CA ASN A 25 3.58 -18.95 0.62
C ASN A 25 3.43 -19.55 2.02
N ASN A 26 3.89 -18.83 3.05
CA ASN A 26 3.93 -19.33 4.43
C ASN A 26 2.66 -19.03 5.23
N SER A 27 1.81 -18.12 4.77
CA SER A 27 0.64 -17.70 5.52
C SER A 27 -0.58 -18.61 5.20
N CYS A 28 -1.41 -18.94 6.19
CA CYS A 28 -2.72 -19.59 6.01
C CYS A 28 -3.81 -18.65 6.54
N SER A 29 -4.91 -18.46 5.79
CA SER A 29 -5.99 -17.55 6.22
C SER A 29 -7.35 -17.92 5.62
N SER A 30 -8.34 -18.08 6.50
CA SER A 30 -9.76 -18.31 6.19
C SER A 30 -10.57 -17.01 6.41
N ILE A 31 -11.21 -16.49 5.36
CA ILE A 31 -11.69 -15.08 5.23
C ILE A 31 -13.17 -14.82 4.81
N PRO A 32 -14.09 -15.78 4.64
CA PRO A 32 -15.43 -15.47 4.11
C PRO A 32 -16.21 -14.35 4.85
N ASP A 33 -16.10 -14.25 6.18
CA ASP A 33 -16.96 -13.38 7.00
C ASP A 33 -16.57 -11.89 6.99
N GLU A 34 -15.32 -11.54 6.67
CA GLU A 34 -14.86 -10.15 6.67
C GLU A 34 -15.27 -9.39 5.39
N ILE A 35 -15.37 -10.10 4.27
CA ILE A 35 -15.64 -9.54 2.94
C ILE A 35 -17.04 -8.92 2.85
N GLU A 36 -18.06 -9.58 3.41
CA GLU A 36 -19.44 -9.06 3.37
C GLU A 36 -19.60 -7.75 4.13
N LYS A 37 -18.82 -7.57 5.20
CA LYS A 37 -18.88 -6.38 6.05
C LYS A 37 -18.26 -5.15 5.38
N TRP A 38 -17.27 -5.33 4.51
CA TRP A 38 -16.57 -4.22 3.83
C TRP A 38 -17.31 -3.67 2.61
N LYS A 39 -18.14 -4.48 1.94
CA LYS A 39 -18.95 -4.06 0.77
C LYS A 39 -19.86 -2.85 1.04
N LYS A 40 -20.22 -2.58 2.30
CA LYS A 40 -21.15 -1.49 2.68
C LYS A 40 -20.47 -0.15 2.95
N ARG A 41 -19.14 -0.06 2.89
CA ARG A 41 -18.39 1.16 3.26
C ARG A 41 -17.70 1.78 2.06
N SER A 42 -17.64 3.11 2.02
CA SER A 42 -16.95 3.87 0.96
C SER A 42 -15.99 4.87 1.59
N ILE A 43 -14.83 5.05 0.96
CA ILE A 43 -13.80 6.02 1.35
C ILE A 43 -13.81 7.12 0.28
N TYR A 44 -14.19 8.34 0.66
CA TYR A 44 -14.27 9.47 -0.27
C TYR A 44 -12.97 10.26 -0.28
N LYS A 45 -12.53 10.69 -1.47
CA LYS A 45 -11.39 11.60 -1.62
C LYS A 45 -11.79 13.00 -1.20
N VAL A 46 -11.06 13.57 -0.24
CA VAL A 46 -11.24 14.98 0.16
C VAL A 46 -10.69 15.90 -0.94
N PRO A 47 -11.47 16.88 -1.45
CA PRO A 47 -10.98 17.90 -2.39
C PRO A 47 -9.79 18.70 -1.86
N SER A 48 -8.82 19.05 -2.74
CA SER A 48 -7.57 19.72 -2.35
C SER A 48 -7.81 21.08 -1.66
N ARG A 49 -8.75 21.88 -2.16
CA ARG A 49 -9.12 23.17 -1.57
C ARG A 49 -9.60 23.06 -0.12
N LEU A 50 -10.30 21.97 0.21
CA LEU A 50 -10.75 21.72 1.58
C LEU A 50 -9.59 21.31 2.48
N LYS A 51 -8.64 20.51 1.97
CA LYS A 51 -7.43 20.14 2.73
C LYS A 51 -6.58 21.35 3.09
N GLU A 52 -6.45 22.32 2.19
CA GLU A 52 -5.64 23.52 2.41
C GLU A 52 -6.25 24.47 3.44
N LEU A 53 -7.59 24.56 3.47
CA LEU A 53 -8.30 25.41 4.42
C LEU A 53 -8.09 24.97 5.88
N ASN A 54 -8.04 23.65 6.14
CA ASN A 54 -7.71 23.13 7.45
C ASN A 54 -7.08 21.73 7.36
N LYS A 55 -5.74 21.69 7.25
CA LYS A 55 -4.97 20.45 7.12
C LYS A 55 -5.15 19.50 8.29
N ASN A 56 -5.38 20.03 9.49
CA ASN A 56 -5.44 19.25 10.72
C ASN A 56 -6.72 18.41 10.85
N VAL A 57 -7.84 18.85 10.24
CA VAL A 57 -9.11 18.11 10.28
C VAL A 57 -9.06 16.84 9.42
N TYR A 58 -8.21 16.84 8.40
CA TYR A 58 -8.04 15.70 7.49
C TYR A 58 -6.82 14.84 7.83
N LYS A 59 -6.07 15.20 8.88
CA LYS A 59 -4.98 14.38 9.38
C LYS A 59 -5.56 13.18 10.14
N PRO A 60 -5.20 11.94 9.76
CA PRO A 60 -5.66 10.77 10.50
C PRO A 60 -5.08 10.78 11.91
N GLN A 61 -5.96 10.56 12.88
CA GLN A 61 -5.59 10.43 14.29
C GLN A 61 -5.37 8.98 14.73
N LYS A 62 -5.98 8.02 14.02
CA LYS A 62 -5.98 6.60 14.42
C LYS A 62 -5.70 5.62 13.27
N ILE A 63 -6.15 5.94 12.05
CA ILE A 63 -6.05 5.05 10.89
C ILE A 63 -5.59 5.83 9.67
N SER A 64 -4.52 5.39 9.02
CA SER A 64 -4.12 5.83 7.68
C SER A 64 -4.43 4.75 6.65
N PHE A 65 -4.89 5.16 5.48
CA PHE A 65 -5.06 4.27 4.34
C PHE A 65 -4.10 4.70 3.23
N GLY A 66 -3.34 3.73 2.72
CA GLY A 66 -2.37 3.95 1.66
C GLY A 66 -1.07 4.64 2.13
N PRO A 67 -0.31 5.23 1.20
CA PRO A 67 1.01 5.81 1.49
C PRO A 67 0.93 7.18 2.18
N TYR A 68 -0.26 7.81 2.20
CA TYR A 68 -0.47 9.05 2.92
C TYR A 68 -0.27 8.82 4.42
N HIS A 69 0.64 9.59 5.03
CA HIS A 69 1.02 9.47 6.44
C HIS A 69 1.79 8.19 6.79
N HIS A 70 2.48 7.58 5.81
CA HIS A 70 3.36 6.45 6.07
C HIS A 70 4.50 6.84 7.02
N GLY A 71 4.74 6.00 8.03
CA GLY A 71 5.84 6.17 8.99
C GLY A 71 5.61 7.22 10.08
N GLU A 72 4.42 7.84 10.16
CA GLU A 72 4.08 8.70 11.29
C GLU A 72 3.88 7.87 12.55
N GLU A 73 4.57 8.22 13.63
CA GLU A 73 4.65 7.43 14.88
C GLU A 73 3.27 7.04 15.43
N HIS A 74 2.33 7.99 15.48
CA HIS A 74 0.99 7.74 16.01
C HIS A 74 0.11 6.88 15.09
N LEU A 75 0.58 6.51 13.91
CA LEU A 75 -0.11 5.67 12.91
C LEU A 75 0.62 4.35 12.64
N MET A 76 1.74 4.08 13.30
CA MET A 76 2.56 2.88 13.06
C MET A 76 1.79 1.57 13.21
N ALA A 77 0.84 1.50 14.13
CA ALA A 77 -0.03 0.34 14.29
C ALA A 77 -0.74 -0.03 12.98
N MET A 78 -1.04 0.95 12.13
CA MET A 78 -1.75 0.74 10.87
C MET A 78 -0.85 0.13 9.77
N GLU A 79 0.48 0.24 9.88
CA GLU A 79 1.41 -0.37 8.93
C GLU A 79 1.29 -1.91 8.93
N GLU A 80 1.09 -2.51 10.11
CA GLU A 80 0.88 -3.97 10.24
C GLU A 80 -0.41 -4.42 9.54
N TYR A 81 -1.50 -3.65 9.68
CA TYR A 81 -2.77 -3.96 9.01
C TYR A 81 -2.69 -3.74 7.49
N LYS A 82 -1.97 -2.70 7.03
CA LYS A 82 -1.70 -2.48 5.60
C LYS A 82 -0.94 -3.66 5.00
N HIS A 83 0.07 -4.15 5.72
CA HIS A 83 0.85 -5.30 5.32
C HIS A 83 0.01 -6.58 5.24
N ARG A 84 -0.78 -6.88 6.29
CA ARG A 84 -1.71 -8.03 6.28
C ARG A 84 -2.71 -7.97 5.12
N ALA A 85 -3.28 -6.80 4.86
CA ALA A 85 -4.21 -6.60 3.75
C ALA A 85 -3.53 -6.84 2.38
N LEU A 86 -2.28 -6.41 2.22
CA LEU A 86 -1.48 -6.66 1.01
C LEU A 86 -1.27 -8.16 0.78
N ILE A 87 -0.78 -8.90 1.79
CA ILE A 87 -0.54 -10.34 1.69
C ILE A 87 -1.84 -11.08 1.30
N HIS A 88 -2.94 -10.71 1.95
CA HIS A 88 -4.24 -11.29 1.63
C HIS A 88 -4.68 -11.01 0.18
N PHE A 89 -4.62 -9.75 -0.24
CA PHE A 89 -5.00 -9.34 -1.59
C PHE A 89 -4.21 -10.10 -2.67
N LEU A 90 -2.89 -10.24 -2.48
CA LEU A 90 -2.01 -10.92 -3.44
C LEU A 90 -2.31 -12.42 -3.53
N LYS A 91 -2.63 -13.07 -2.41
CA LYS A 91 -3.08 -14.47 -2.37
C LYS A 91 -4.37 -14.68 -3.17
N GLU A 92 -5.37 -13.82 -2.94
CA GLU A 92 -6.66 -13.93 -3.62
C GLU A 92 -6.54 -13.66 -5.12
N CYS A 93 -5.66 -12.74 -5.51
CA CYS A 93 -5.43 -12.42 -6.91
C CYS A 93 -4.80 -13.56 -7.71
N LYS A 94 -4.06 -14.48 -7.05
CA LYS A 94 -3.35 -15.61 -7.67
C LYS A 94 -2.47 -15.17 -8.84
N LYS A 95 -1.88 -13.98 -8.74
CA LYS A 95 -0.99 -13.38 -9.74
C LYS A 95 0.35 -13.05 -9.09
N PRO A 96 1.47 -13.13 -9.85
CA PRO A 96 2.79 -12.74 -9.33
C PRO A 96 2.80 -11.27 -8.90
N ILE A 97 3.46 -10.95 -7.78
CA ILE A 97 3.56 -9.57 -7.27
C ILE A 97 4.29 -8.66 -8.27
N GLU A 98 5.22 -9.20 -9.04
CA GLU A 98 6.00 -8.51 -10.07
C GLU A 98 5.10 -7.87 -11.12
N LEU A 99 3.99 -8.53 -11.46
CA LEU A 99 2.99 -7.97 -12.38
C LEU A 99 2.35 -6.71 -11.79
N PHE A 100 2.05 -6.69 -10.50
CA PHE A 100 1.47 -5.52 -9.85
C PHE A 100 2.48 -4.38 -9.77
N VAL A 101 3.72 -4.67 -9.38
CA VAL A 101 4.81 -3.69 -9.32
C VAL A 101 5.01 -3.05 -10.69
N GLN A 102 5.16 -3.84 -11.74
CA GLN A 102 5.31 -3.34 -13.11
C GLN A 102 4.14 -2.45 -13.56
N ARG A 103 2.90 -2.82 -13.19
CA ARG A 103 1.71 -2.04 -13.56
C ARG A 103 1.60 -0.74 -12.77
N LEU A 104 1.93 -0.76 -11.48
CA LEU A 104 1.93 0.44 -10.65
C LEU A 104 3.00 1.43 -11.11
N ASP A 105 4.15 0.94 -11.56
CA ASP A 105 5.23 1.77 -12.07
C ASP A 105 4.77 2.60 -13.29
N GLN A 106 3.95 2.03 -14.17
CA GLN A 106 3.38 2.73 -15.32
C GLN A 106 2.46 3.89 -14.89
N VAL A 107 1.69 3.72 -13.82
CA VAL A 107 0.76 4.73 -13.30
C VAL A 107 1.50 5.86 -12.57
N VAL A 108 2.57 5.53 -11.84
CA VAL A 108 3.38 6.52 -11.12
C VAL A 108 4.10 7.48 -12.09
N HIS A 109 4.43 7.01 -13.29
CA HIS A 109 5.09 7.80 -14.33
C HIS A 109 4.11 8.52 -15.28
N GLU A 110 2.80 8.38 -15.07
CA GLU A 110 1.80 9.09 -15.87
C GLU A 110 1.66 10.54 -15.38
N PRO A 111 1.83 11.56 -16.24
CA PRO A 111 1.69 12.95 -15.80
C PRO A 111 0.24 13.18 -15.38
N ALA A 112 0.05 13.72 -14.17
CA ALA A 112 -1.27 14.09 -13.68
C ALA A 112 -1.91 15.12 -14.64
N THR A 113 -2.84 14.65 -15.48
CA THR A 113 -3.71 15.47 -16.34
C THR A 113 -4.72 16.26 -15.52
#